data_AF-A0A2E0IYX4-F1
#
_entry.id   AF-A0A2E0IYX4-F1
#
_cell.length_a   1.000
_cell.length_b   1.000
_cell.length_c   1.000
_cell.angle_alpha   90.00
_cell.angle_beta   90.00
_cell.angle_gamma   90.00
#
_symmetry.space_group_name_H-M   'P 1'
#
loop_
_entity.id
_entity.type
_entity.pdbx_description
1 polymer ?
#
loop_
_entity_poly.entity_id
_entity_poly.type
_entity_poly.pdbx_seq_one_letter_code
_entity_poly.pdbx_strand_id
1 'polypeptide(L)'
;MSTTLDHGYTCPDIDGAITEIKAEMASTLDDVISDYAPQTRDEDREDAANGFADDLYGEIESHIEAVRKTNEDLRSAAERQLEEMQDRIDELESEVNDLECDKDRLEDEIHELESESA
;
A
#
# COMPACT_ATOMS: atom_id res chain seq x y z
N MET A 1 3.02 -1.07 -19.54
CA MET A 1 2.11 -1.90 -18.74
C MET A 1 1.70 -1.06 -17.54
N SER A 2 0.47 -0.56 -17.52
CA SER A 2 -0.04 0.19 -16.37
C SER A 2 -0.48 -0.82 -15.33
N THR A 3 0.37 -1.08 -14.34
CA THR A 3 -0.03 -1.69 -13.08
C THR A 3 -0.47 -0.56 -12.16
N THR A 4 -1.58 0.08 -12.50
CA THR A 4 -2.33 0.86 -11.52
C THR A 4 -2.75 -0.13 -10.46
N LEU A 5 -2.12 -0.07 -9.29
CA LEU A 5 -2.60 -0.77 -8.11
C LEU A 5 -4.00 -0.23 -7.86
N ASP A 6 -5.01 -1.07 -8.04
CA ASP A 6 -6.39 -0.66 -7.93
C ASP A 6 -6.68 -0.19 -6.50
N HIS A 7 -6.71 1.13 -6.33
CA HIS A 7 -6.77 1.82 -5.05
C HIS A 7 -8.04 1.52 -4.25
N GLY A 8 -9.04 0.87 -4.87
CA GLY A 8 -10.26 0.41 -4.22
C GLY A 8 -10.14 -0.91 -3.45
N TYR A 9 -9.03 -1.65 -3.55
CA TYR A 9 -9.00 -3.07 -3.11
C TYR A 9 -8.43 -3.33 -1.72
N THR A 10 -7.75 -2.37 -1.08
CA THR A 10 -7.31 -2.57 0.32
C THR A 10 -8.22 -1.98 1.37
N CYS A 11 -9.09 -1.02 1.03
CA CYS A 11 -10.14 -0.63 1.96
C CYS A 11 -11.11 -1.79 2.25
N PRO A 12 -11.60 -2.56 1.25
CA PRO A 12 -12.51 -3.68 1.48
C PRO A 12 -11.95 -4.77 2.39
N ASP A 13 -10.67 -5.13 2.23
CA ASP A 13 -10.05 -6.14 3.09
C ASP A 13 -9.87 -5.62 4.53
N ILE A 14 -9.50 -4.34 4.70
CA ILE A 14 -9.38 -3.73 6.03
C ILE A 14 -10.78 -3.53 6.66
N ASP A 15 -11.78 -3.12 5.88
CA ASP A 15 -13.19 -2.99 6.30
C ASP A 15 -13.78 -4.35 6.70
N GLY A 16 -13.46 -5.40 5.93
CA GLY A 16 -13.80 -6.78 6.23
C GLY A 16 -13.19 -7.23 7.55
N ALA A 17 -11.88 -7.04 7.72
CA ALA A 17 -11.17 -7.38 8.95
C ALA A 17 -11.70 -6.59 10.17
N ILE A 18 -12.07 -5.31 10.00
CA ILE A 18 -12.71 -4.51 11.06
C ILE A 18 -14.06 -5.12 11.46
N THR A 19 -14.86 -5.52 10.47
CA THR A 19 -16.16 -6.14 10.72
C THR A 19 -16.00 -7.47 11.45
N GLU A 20 -15.02 -8.28 11.06
CA GLU A 20 -14.68 -9.54 11.74
C GLU A 20 -14.22 -9.30 13.18
N ILE A 21 -13.34 -8.32 13.42
CA ILE A 21 -12.87 -7.97 14.77
C ILE A 21 -14.04 -7.60 15.69
N LYS A 22 -15.00 -6.79 15.21
CA LYS A 22 -16.19 -6.43 16.00
C LYS A 22 -17.02 -7.64 16.37
N ALA A 23 -17.25 -8.54 15.40
CA ALA A 23 -18.00 -9.78 15.63
C ALA A 23 -17.28 -10.71 16.62
N GLU A 24 -15.97 -10.87 16.49
CA GLU A 24 -15.14 -11.67 17.39
C GLU A 24 -15.12 -11.11 18.81
N MET A 25 -15.03 -9.77 18.95
CA MET A 25 -15.12 -9.09 20.25
C MET A 25 -16.47 -9.36 20.92
N ALA A 26 -17.57 -9.15 20.20
CA ALA A 26 -18.91 -9.39 20.73
C ALA A 26 -19.10 -10.86 21.13
N SER A 27 -18.67 -11.82 20.29
CA SER A 27 -18.74 -13.25 20.61
C SER A 27 -17.93 -13.59 21.86
N THR A 28 -16.71 -13.07 21.99
CA THR A 28 -15.85 -13.33 23.15
C THR A 28 -16.47 -12.75 24.43
N LEU A 29 -17.08 -11.56 24.34
CA LEU A 29 -17.74 -10.92 25.47
C LEU A 29 -19.02 -11.66 25.87
N ASP A 30 -19.79 -12.18 24.92
CA ASP A 30 -20.95 -13.04 25.18
C ASP A 30 -20.54 -14.30 25.96
N ASP A 31 -19.47 -14.98 25.51
CA ASP A 31 -18.91 -16.15 26.21
C ASP A 31 -18.50 -15.81 27.65
N VAL A 32 -17.81 -14.68 27.84
CA VAL A 32 -17.39 -14.23 29.18
C VAL A 32 -18.61 -13.93 30.07
N ILE A 33 -19.63 -13.24 29.56
CA ILE A 33 -20.83 -12.96 30.36
C ILE A 33 -21.58 -14.27 30.67
N SER A 34 -21.62 -15.22 29.74
CA SER A 34 -22.23 -16.53 29.95
C SER A 34 -21.53 -17.30 31.09
N ASP A 35 -20.19 -17.28 31.12
CA ASP A 35 -19.41 -17.97 32.15
C ASP A 35 -19.56 -17.36 33.56
N TYR A 36 -19.57 -16.02 33.65
CA TYR A 36 -19.55 -15.31 34.94
C TYR A 36 -20.93 -14.83 35.42
N ALA A 37 -21.92 -14.73 34.53
CA ALA A 37 -23.29 -14.32 34.83
C ALA A 37 -24.33 -15.19 34.08
N PRO A 38 -24.36 -16.52 34.33
CA PRO A 38 -25.16 -17.48 33.57
C PRO A 38 -26.68 -17.28 33.69
N GLN A 39 -27.14 -16.54 34.72
CA GLN A 39 -28.55 -16.19 34.90
C GLN A 39 -29.02 -15.02 34.03
N THR A 40 -28.11 -14.35 33.32
CA THR A 40 -28.44 -13.24 32.42
C THR A 40 -29.25 -13.78 31.25
N ARG A 41 -30.33 -13.09 30.87
CA ARG A 41 -31.12 -13.49 29.71
C ARG A 41 -30.29 -13.31 28.45
N ASP A 42 -30.48 -14.17 27.46
CA ASP A 42 -29.69 -14.14 26.22
C ASP A 42 -29.75 -12.76 25.51
N GLU A 43 -30.93 -12.14 25.41
CA GLU A 43 -31.08 -10.77 24.86
C GLU A 43 -30.25 -9.74 25.64
N ASP A 44 -30.37 -9.72 26.98
CA ASP A 44 -29.65 -8.76 27.82
C ASP A 44 -28.12 -8.98 27.75
N ARG A 45 -27.70 -10.24 27.54
CA ARG A 45 -26.29 -10.62 27.38
C ARG A 45 -25.74 -10.17 26.03
N GLU A 46 -26.47 -10.45 24.95
CA GLU A 46 -26.10 -10.05 23.59
C GLU A 46 -26.01 -8.52 23.47
N ASP A 47 -26.98 -7.79 24.02
CA ASP A 47 -26.98 -6.33 24.03
C ASP A 47 -25.76 -5.77 24.78
N ALA A 48 -25.43 -6.35 25.94
CA ALA A 48 -24.27 -5.94 26.72
C ALA A 48 -22.95 -6.26 26.00
N ALA A 49 -22.83 -7.45 25.41
CA ALA A 49 -21.64 -7.88 24.68
C ALA A 49 -21.39 -6.99 23.46
N ASN A 50 -22.42 -6.67 22.68
CA ASN A 50 -22.31 -5.75 21.55
C ASN A 50 -21.97 -4.33 22.00
N GLY A 51 -22.60 -3.82 23.06
CA GLY A 51 -22.28 -2.50 23.60
C GLY A 51 -20.82 -2.37 24.05
N PHE A 52 -20.30 -3.38 24.78
CA PHE A 52 -18.88 -3.41 25.16
C PHE A 52 -17.95 -3.57 23.95
N ALA A 53 -18.34 -4.35 22.94
CA ALA A 53 -17.55 -4.50 21.72
C ALA A 53 -17.46 -3.17 20.95
N ASP A 54 -18.56 -2.42 20.85
CA ASP A 54 -18.58 -1.09 20.23
C ASP A 54 -17.72 -0.08 21.01
N ASP A 55 -17.79 -0.07 22.35
CA ASP A 55 -16.94 0.79 23.19
C ASP A 55 -15.45 0.46 23.00
N LEU A 56 -15.08 -0.83 23.05
CA LEU A 56 -13.71 -1.29 22.82
C LEU A 56 -13.23 -0.94 21.42
N TYR A 57 -14.09 -1.09 20.41
CA TYR A 57 -13.78 -0.68 19.05
C TYR A 57 -13.52 0.84 18.98
N GLY A 58 -14.37 1.65 19.62
CA GLY A 58 -14.20 3.10 19.66
C GLY A 58 -12.85 3.53 20.25
N GLU A 59 -12.37 2.83 21.28
CA GLU A 59 -11.04 3.09 21.86
C GLU A 59 -9.89 2.77 20.89
N ILE A 60 -10.02 1.71 20.08
CA ILE A 60 -8.95 1.28 19.16
C ILE A 60 -9.06 1.85 17.74
N GLU A 61 -10.19 2.44 17.36
CA GLU A 61 -10.48 2.94 16.01
C GLU A 61 -9.38 3.89 15.52
N SER A 62 -8.94 4.81 16.39
CA SER A 62 -7.88 5.77 16.05
C SER A 62 -6.54 5.10 15.69
N HIS A 63 -6.24 3.94 16.29
CA HIS A 63 -5.05 3.16 15.97
C HIS A 63 -5.19 2.43 14.64
N ILE A 64 -6.38 1.93 14.32
CA ILE A 64 -6.69 1.31 13.03
C ILE A 64 -6.55 2.34 11.91
N GLU A 65 -7.07 3.55 12.10
CA GLU A 65 -6.92 4.65 11.15
C GLU A 65 -5.47 5.10 10.98
N ALA A 66 -4.67 5.08 12.04
CA ALA A 66 -3.23 5.34 11.94
C ALA A 66 -2.50 4.30 11.07
N VAL A 67 -2.90 3.01 11.16
CA VAL A 67 -2.38 1.94 10.30
C VAL A 67 -2.80 2.17 8.85
N ARG A 68 -4.07 2.53 8.59
CA ARG A 68 -4.57 2.87 7.25
C ARG A 68 -3.76 3.99 6.62
N LYS A 69 -3.58 5.09 7.37
CA LYS A 69 -2.79 6.24 6.91
C LYS A 69 -1.34 5.86 6.62
N THR A 70 -0.70 5.08 7.50
CA THR A 70 0.69 4.64 7.29
C THR A 70 0.81 3.80 6.01
N ASN A 71 -0.20 2.99 5.71
CA ASN A 71 -0.25 2.20 4.48
C ASN A 71 -0.37 3.09 3.23
N GLU A 72 -1.21 4.12 3.27
CA GLU A 72 -1.37 5.10 2.20
C GLU A 72 -0.09 5.93 1.99
N ASP A 73 0.53 6.39 3.07
CA ASP A 73 1.79 7.14 3.04
C ASP A 73 2.92 6.31 2.41
N LEU A 74 3.03 5.02 2.76
CA LEU A 74 4.03 4.11 2.19
C LEU A 74 3.83 3.90 0.68
N ARG A 75 2.58 3.77 0.23
CA ARG A 75 2.27 3.65 -1.21
C ARG A 75 2.62 4.91 -1.96
N SER A 76 2.20 6.06 -1.45
CA SER A 76 2.48 7.36 -2.06
C SER A 76 3.99 7.58 -2.17
N ALA A 77 4.75 7.19 -1.14
CA ALA A 77 6.21 7.26 -1.17
C ALA A 77 6.84 6.28 -2.18
N ALA A 78 6.26 5.09 -2.36
CA ALA A 78 6.72 4.11 -3.34
C ALA A 78 6.42 4.56 -4.78
N GLU A 79 5.22 5.09 -5.03
CA GLU A 79 4.81 5.64 -6.32
C GLU A 79 5.73 6.79 -6.75
N ARG A 80 6.02 7.73 -5.84
CA ARG A 80 6.98 8.82 -6.11
C ARG A 80 8.38 8.31 -6.43
N GLN A 81 8.86 7.30 -5.70
CA GLN A 81 10.16 6.69 -5.98
C GLN A 81 10.20 6.00 -7.35
N LEU A 82 9.11 5.35 -7.74
CA LEU A 82 9.01 4.73 -9.07
C LEU A 82 9.01 5.78 -10.18
N GLU A 83 8.30 6.89 -10.00
CA GLU A 83 8.30 8.01 -10.94
C GLU A 83 9.72 8.60 -11.08
N GLU A 84 10.39 8.89 -9.96
CA GLU A 84 11.78 9.38 -9.96
C GLU A 84 12.76 8.42 -10.65
N MET A 85 12.57 7.11 -10.47
CA MET A 85 13.38 6.10 -11.15
C MET A 85 13.09 6.04 -12.64
N GLN A 86 11.82 6.19 -13.06
CA GLN A 86 11.44 6.19 -14.47
C GLN A 86 12.03 7.42 -15.18
N ASP A 87 11.90 8.60 -14.58
CA ASP A 87 12.51 9.82 -15.12
C ASP A 87 14.02 9.65 -15.29
N ARG A 88 14.67 9.03 -14.30
CA ARG A 88 16.11 8.77 -14.38
C ARG A 88 16.49 7.77 -15.47
N ILE A 89 15.65 6.77 -15.74
CA ILE A 89 15.84 5.84 -16.85
C ILE A 89 15.74 6.59 -18.17
N ASP A 90 14.71 7.42 -18.33
CA ASP A 90 14.48 8.19 -19.56
C ASP A 90 15.65 9.16 -19.83
N GLU A 91 16.18 9.83 -18.79
CA GLU A 91 17.39 10.65 -18.89
C GLU A 91 18.61 9.85 -19.38
N LEU A 92 18.85 8.68 -18.78
CA LEU A 92 19.98 7.83 -19.13
C LEU A 92 19.85 7.24 -20.53
N GLU A 93 18.64 6.89 -20.97
CA GLU A 93 18.37 6.44 -22.33
C GLU A 93 18.69 7.54 -23.35
N SER A 94 18.33 8.79 -23.05
CA SER A 94 18.71 9.94 -23.88
C SER A 94 20.23 10.14 -23.93
N GLU A 95 20.92 10.07 -22.78
CA GLU A 95 22.37 10.24 -22.71
C GLU A 95 23.10 9.14 -23.52
N VAL A 96 22.63 7.90 -23.44
CA VAL A 96 23.17 6.80 -24.25
C VAL A 96 22.99 7.08 -25.74
N ASN A 97 21.82 7.54 -26.17
CA ASN A 97 21.58 7.85 -27.57
C ASN A 97 22.49 8.96 -28.11
N ASP A 98 22.69 10.02 -27.32
CA ASP A 98 23.61 11.12 -27.66
C ASP A 98 25.05 10.61 -27.79
N LEU A 99 25.50 9.77 -26.85
CA LEU A 99 26.83 9.16 -26.89
C LEU A 99 27.02 8.21 -28.07
N GLU A 100 25.99 7.46 -28.45
CA GLU A 100 26.00 6.62 -29.66
C GLU A 100 26.15 7.48 -30.92
N CYS A 101 25.39 8.59 -31.03
CA CYS A 101 25.52 9.53 -32.14
C CYS A 101 26.92 10.15 -32.23
N ASP A 102 27.48 10.57 -31.09
CA ASP A 102 28.83 11.14 -31.05
C ASP A 102 29.90 10.12 -31.43
N LYS A 103 29.73 8.87 -30.99
CA LYS A 103 30.62 7.77 -31.37
C LYS A 103 30.60 7.55 -32.88
N ASP A 104 29.42 7.42 -33.49
CA ASP A 104 29.30 7.21 -34.94
C ASP A 104 29.96 8.35 -35.73
N ARG A 105 29.76 9.60 -35.29
CA ARG A 105 30.39 10.78 -35.89
C ARG A 105 31.92 10.74 -35.81
N LEU A 106 32.48 10.32 -34.67
CA LEU A 106 33.92 10.21 -34.48
C LEU A 106 34.50 9.04 -35.29
N GLU A 107 33.79 7.93 -35.43
CA GLU A 107 34.19 6.82 -36.29
C GLU A 107 34.26 7.24 -37.76
N ASP A 108 33.30 8.04 -38.25
CA ASP A 108 33.32 8.63 -39.59
C ASP A 108 34.52 9.57 -39.79
N GLU A 109 34.81 10.45 -38.83
CA GLU A 109 35.96 11.39 -38.89
C GLU A 109 37.30 10.64 -38.94
N ILE A 110 37.43 9.57 -38.15
CA ILE A 110 38.62 8.70 -38.19
C ILE A 110 38.77 8.07 -39.57
N HIS A 111 37.70 7.51 -40.14
CA HIS A 111 37.74 6.88 -41.45
C HIS A 111 38.14 7.88 -42.55
N GLU A 112 37.64 9.12 -42.51
CA GLU A 112 38.03 10.18 -43.45
C GLU A 112 39.52 10.49 -43.36
N LEU A 113 40.05 10.71 -42.16
CA LEU A 113 41.49 10.98 -41.93
C LEU A 113 42.39 9.80 -42.33
N GLU A 114 41.98 8.57 -42.09
CA GLU A 114 42.70 7.37 -42.54
C GLU A 114 42.74 7.28 -44.06
N SER A 115 41.68 7.70 -44.76
CA SER A 115 41.63 7.71 -46.22
C SER A 115 42.50 8.80 -46.85
N GLU A 116 42.67 9.96 -46.18
CA GLU A 116 43.51 11.07 -46.65
C GLU A 116 45.01 10.82 -46.43
N SER A 117 45.36 9.94 -45.49
CA SER A 117 46.75 9.62 -45.12
C SER A 117 47.32 8.38 -45.83
N ALA A 118 46.49 7.65 -46.59
CA ALA A 118 46.84 6.47 -47.40
C ALA A 118 47.19 6.83 -48.87
#